data_AF-C7MS80-F1
#
_entry.id   AF-C7MS80-F1
#
_cell.length_a   1.000
_cell.length_b   1.000
_cell.length_c   1.000
_cell.angle_alpha   90.00
_cell.angle_beta   90.00
_cell.angle_gamma   90.00
#
_symmetry.space_group_name_H-M   'P 1'
#
loop_
_entity.id
_entity.type
_entity.pdbx_description
1 polymer ?
#
loop_
_entity_poly.entity_id
_entity_poly.type
_entity_poly.pdbx_seq_one_letter_code
_entity_poly.pdbx_strand_id
1 'polypeptide(L)'
;MSAALLAFVTTFALVTAVELPDKTFVATLVLTTRFRHDAVLVGAVAAFVGQALIAVGFGSALTFLPDQLVSVIVGALFGLGAAMLLREGFRTGEDSAHDAARGGAPATFRRASLTSFGVLFAAEWGDASQLATAGLVARSAQPFAVGLGALTALITVATVAVLLGRKIRSRLRPRLLQRVAGFVFAGLSALAFGNALLG
;
A
#
# COMPACT_ATOMS: atom_id res chain seq x y z
N MET A 1 17.90 -18.07 -20.23
CA MET A 1 17.12 -16.81 -20.03
C MET A 1 18.10 -15.65 -20.03
N SER A 2 17.77 -14.50 -20.64
CA SER A 2 18.64 -13.32 -20.57
C SER A 2 18.72 -12.78 -19.14
N ALA A 3 19.84 -12.13 -18.77
CA ALA A 3 20.01 -11.53 -17.44
C ALA A 3 18.90 -10.53 -17.11
N ALA A 4 18.46 -9.74 -18.10
CA ALA A 4 17.33 -8.83 -17.98
C ALA A 4 16.01 -9.57 -17.67
N LEU A 5 15.71 -10.68 -18.35
CA LEU A 5 14.49 -11.44 -18.10
C LEU A 5 14.50 -12.06 -16.69
N LEU A 6 15.64 -12.60 -16.25
CA LEU A 6 15.78 -13.12 -14.89
C LEU A 6 15.58 -12.03 -13.84
N ALA A 7 16.18 -10.85 -14.03
CA ALA A 7 16.02 -9.71 -13.13
C ALA A 7 14.55 -9.27 -13.06
N PHE A 8 13.89 -9.12 -14.22
CA PHE A 8 12.47 -8.78 -14.29
C PHE A 8 11.59 -9.78 -13.53
N VAL A 9 11.72 -11.08 -13.83
CA VAL A 9 10.87 -12.13 -13.23
C VAL A 9 11.13 -12.25 -11.73
N THR A 10 12.39 -12.17 -11.31
CA THR A 10 12.77 -12.24 -9.89
C THR A 10 12.21 -11.05 -9.12
N THR A 11 12.36 -9.83 -9.65
CA THR A 11 11.80 -8.63 -9.02
C THR A 11 10.28 -8.70 -8.99
N PHE A 12 9.64 -9.09 -10.10
CA PHE A 12 8.18 -9.21 -10.15
C PHE A 12 7.66 -10.19 -9.08
N ALA A 13 8.25 -11.39 -9.00
CA ALA A 13 7.84 -12.41 -8.05
C ALA A 13 8.06 -11.95 -6.60
N LEU A 14 9.23 -11.38 -6.30
CA LEU A 14 9.57 -10.93 -4.96
C LEU A 14 8.70 -9.77 -4.50
N VAL A 15 8.54 -8.74 -5.33
CA VAL A 15 7.71 -7.56 -4.99
C VAL A 15 6.25 -7.98 -4.85
N THR A 16 5.71 -8.80 -5.77
CA THR A 16 4.33 -9.29 -5.65
C THR A 16 4.11 -10.05 -4.34
N ALA A 17 5.06 -10.92 -3.96
CA ALA A 17 4.94 -11.72 -2.73
C ALA A 17 4.97 -10.86 -1.46
N VAL A 18 5.80 -9.82 -1.43
CA VAL A 18 5.92 -8.90 -0.30
C VAL A 18 4.73 -7.96 -0.19
N GLU A 19 4.23 -7.46 -1.32
CA GLU A 19 3.20 -6.39 -1.37
C GLU A 19 1.76 -6.91 -1.23
N LEU A 20 1.50 -8.20 -1.52
CA LEU A 20 0.15 -8.79 -1.38
C LEU A 20 -0.41 -8.73 0.05
N PRO A 21 0.33 -9.09 1.12
CA PRO A 21 -0.14 -8.98 2.49
C PRO A 21 0.07 -7.58 3.12
N ASP A 22 0.53 -6.60 2.34
CA ASP A 22 1.10 -5.36 2.89
C ASP A 22 0.09 -4.24 3.20
N LYS A 23 0.52 -3.24 3.99
CA LYS A 23 -0.22 -2.01 4.34
C LYS A 23 -0.77 -1.30 3.11
N THR A 24 -0.05 -1.26 1.98
CA THR A 24 -0.57 -0.58 0.78
C THR A 24 -1.68 -1.34 0.09
N PHE A 25 -1.66 -2.66 0.12
CA PHE A 25 -2.78 -3.46 -0.37
C PHE A 25 -4.05 -3.13 0.42
N VAL A 26 -3.95 -3.10 1.75
CA VAL A 26 -5.06 -2.76 2.65
C VAL A 26 -5.51 -1.31 2.45
N ALA A 27 -4.57 -0.36 2.38
CA ALA A 27 -4.87 1.05 2.15
C ALA A 27 -5.59 1.27 0.80
N THR A 28 -5.12 0.62 -0.27
CA THR A 28 -5.75 0.68 -1.60
C THR A 28 -7.17 0.11 -1.58
N LEU A 29 -7.38 -0.99 -0.86
CA LEU A 29 -8.69 -1.60 -0.67
C LEU A 29 -9.64 -0.64 0.07
N VAL A 30 -9.19 -0.07 1.19
CA VAL A 30 -9.98 0.90 1.99
C VAL A 30 -10.30 2.14 1.18
N LEU A 31 -9.32 2.73 0.48
CA LEU A 31 -9.52 3.89 -0.40
C LEU A 31 -10.55 3.60 -1.49
N THR A 32 -10.55 2.39 -2.05
CA THR A 32 -11.53 1.98 -3.08
C THR A 32 -12.96 1.84 -2.54
N THR A 33 -13.12 1.54 -1.25
CA THR A 33 -14.46 1.56 -0.64
C THR A 33 -15.01 2.97 -0.48
N ARG A 34 -14.14 3.98 -0.35
CA ARG A 34 -14.50 5.38 -0.10
C ARG A 34 -14.57 6.21 -1.38
N PHE A 35 -13.70 5.95 -2.34
CA PHE A 35 -13.54 6.73 -3.55
C PHE A 35 -13.89 5.92 -4.81
N ARG A 36 -13.92 6.61 -5.95
CA ARG A 36 -14.13 6.02 -7.27
C ARG A 36 -12.92 5.16 -7.65
N HIS A 37 -13.16 3.90 -8.05
CA HIS A 37 -12.10 2.89 -8.24
C HIS A 37 -11.08 3.28 -9.31
N ASP A 38 -11.52 3.95 -10.37
CA ASP A 38 -10.69 4.49 -11.45
C ASP A 38 -9.78 5.61 -10.96
N ALA A 39 -10.31 6.51 -10.14
CA ALA A 39 -9.53 7.59 -9.53
C ALA A 39 -8.46 7.05 -8.56
N VAL A 40 -8.82 6.04 -7.75
CA VAL A 40 -7.90 5.38 -6.81
C VAL A 40 -6.76 4.69 -7.56
N LEU A 41 -7.08 3.94 -8.63
CA LEU A 41 -6.07 3.26 -9.44
C LEU A 41 -5.08 4.25 -10.06
N VAL A 42 -5.55 5.37 -10.62
CA VAL A 42 -4.66 6.40 -11.17
C VAL A 42 -3.74 7.01 -10.11
N GLY A 43 -4.28 7.32 -8.92
CA GLY A 43 -3.48 7.82 -7.81
C GLY A 43 -2.43 6.81 -7.33
N ALA A 44 -2.81 5.53 -7.24
CA ALA A 44 -1.93 4.44 -6.84
C ALA A 44 -0.79 4.23 -7.84
N VAL A 45 -1.12 4.12 -9.14
CA VAL A 45 -0.12 3.97 -10.21
C VAL A 45 0.87 5.14 -10.19
N ALA A 46 0.40 6.38 -10.04
CA ALA A 46 1.28 7.54 -9.97
C ALA A 46 2.23 7.49 -8.76
N ALA A 47 1.77 7.02 -7.60
CA ALA A 47 2.60 6.86 -6.41
C ALA A 47 3.68 5.80 -6.64
N PHE A 48 3.29 4.63 -7.14
CA PHE A 48 4.22 3.53 -7.41
C PHE A 48 5.24 3.85 -8.49
N VAL A 49 4.88 4.62 -9.52
CA VAL A 49 5.84 5.12 -10.51
C VAL A 49 6.89 5.99 -9.83
N GLY A 50 6.48 6.97 -9.01
CA GLY A 50 7.41 7.84 -8.31
C GLY A 50 8.38 7.05 -7.42
N GLN A 51 7.88 6.05 -6.71
CA GLN A 51 8.66 5.23 -5.80
C GLN A 51 9.60 4.27 -6.50
N ALA A 52 9.15 3.62 -7.58
CA ALA A 52 9.98 2.79 -8.42
C ALA A 52 11.14 3.59 -9.02
N LEU A 53 10.89 4.82 -9.47
CA LEU A 53 11.94 5.70 -9.97
C LEU A 53 12.97 6.06 -8.89
N ILE A 54 12.54 6.36 -7.67
CA ILE A 54 13.43 6.64 -6.55
C ILE A 54 14.29 5.43 -6.20
N ALA A 55 13.68 4.25 -6.07
CA ALA A 55 14.38 3.01 -5.71
C ALA A 55 15.37 2.58 -6.79
N VAL A 56 14.98 2.64 -8.07
CA VAL A 56 15.86 2.31 -9.20
C VAL A 56 16.97 3.33 -9.34
N GLY A 57 16.67 4.63 -9.17
CA GLY A 57 17.67 5.69 -9.20
C GLY A 57 18.72 5.51 -8.10
N PHE A 58 18.27 5.22 -6.87
CA PHE A 58 19.17 4.93 -5.75
C PHE A 58 20.01 3.68 -5.98
N GLY A 59 19.39 2.57 -6.41
CA GLY A 59 20.11 1.33 -6.74
C GLY A 59 21.11 1.49 -7.88
N SER A 60 20.79 2.32 -8.88
CA SER A 60 21.71 2.64 -9.97
C SER A 60 22.84 3.57 -9.54
N ALA A 61 22.66 4.40 -8.51
CA ALA A 61 23.76 5.17 -7.95
C ALA A 61 24.76 4.26 -7.21
N LEU A 62 24.27 3.20 -6.56
CA LEU A 62 25.12 2.23 -5.86
C LEU A 62 26.03 1.43 -6.80
N THR A 63 25.69 1.28 -8.09
CA THR A 63 26.55 0.54 -9.03
C THR A 63 27.88 1.23 -9.34
N PHE A 64 28.04 2.50 -8.97
CA PHE A 64 29.32 3.22 -9.12
C PHE A 64 30.29 3.00 -7.95
N LEU A 65 29.88 2.25 -6.91
CA LEU A 65 30.69 1.97 -5.73
C LEU A 65 31.49 0.66 -5.88
N PRO A 66 32.61 0.49 -5.14
CA PRO A 66 33.37 -0.76 -5.16
C PRO A 66 32.54 -1.95 -4.66
N ASP A 67 32.70 -3.13 -5.28
CA ASP A 67 31.88 -4.33 -5.02
C ASP A 67 31.81 -4.76 -3.54
N GLN A 68 32.91 -4.57 -2.80
CA GLN A 68 32.95 -4.86 -1.36
C GLN A 68 31.99 -3.96 -0.59
N LEU A 69 31.93 -2.66 -0.93
CA LEU A 69 31.06 -1.69 -0.30
C LEU A 69 29.60 -1.95 -0.70
N VAL A 70 29.34 -2.27 -1.97
CA VAL A 70 28.00 -2.65 -2.45
C VAL A 70 27.49 -3.89 -1.73
N SER A 71 28.34 -4.91 -1.55
CA SER A 71 27.95 -6.15 -0.86
C SER A 71 27.59 -5.91 0.61
N VAL A 72 28.38 -5.07 1.30
CA VAL A 72 28.09 -4.66 2.69
C VAL A 72 26.81 -3.83 2.76
N ILE A 73 26.65 -2.82 1.90
CA ILE A 73 25.45 -1.96 1.86
C ILE A 73 24.21 -2.81 1.58
N VAL A 74 24.23 -3.65 0.55
CA VAL A 74 23.08 -4.48 0.19
C VAL A 74 22.79 -5.50 1.29
N GLY A 75 23.82 -6.14 1.87
CA GLY A 75 23.65 -7.02 3.03
C GLY A 75 22.99 -6.30 4.21
N ALA A 76 23.41 -5.05 4.48
CA ALA A 76 22.80 -4.21 5.50
C ALA A 76 21.35 -3.83 5.16
N LEU A 77 21.04 -3.47 3.91
CA LEU A 77 19.67 -3.15 3.47
C LEU A 77 18.73 -4.35 3.58
N PHE A 78 19.17 -5.54 3.16
CA PHE A 78 18.38 -6.76 3.33
C PHE A 78 18.24 -7.16 4.80
N GLY A 79 19.30 -7.01 5.60
CA GLY A 79 19.26 -7.25 7.04
C GLY A 79 18.32 -6.30 7.77
N LEU A 80 18.37 -5.00 7.43
CA LEU A 80 17.45 -3.98 7.94
C LEU A 80 16.02 -4.23 7.48
N GLY A 81 15.80 -4.55 6.20
CA GLY A 81 14.50 -4.91 5.66
C GLY A 81 13.91 -6.14 6.37
N ALA A 82 14.71 -7.19 6.57
CA ALA A 82 14.30 -8.37 7.33
C ALA A 82 14.00 -8.03 8.80
N ALA A 83 14.83 -7.22 9.46
CA ALA A 83 14.61 -6.80 10.84
C ALA A 83 13.35 -5.92 11.00
N MET A 84 13.09 -5.01 10.06
CA MET A 84 11.87 -4.20 10.03
C MET A 84 10.64 -5.08 9.80
N LEU A 85 10.68 -6.01 8.83
CA LEU A 85 9.59 -6.94 8.55
C LEU A 85 9.27 -7.84 9.76
N LEU A 86 10.31 -8.37 10.42
CA LEU A 86 10.14 -9.15 11.65
C LEU A 86 9.55 -8.30 12.77
N ARG A 87 10.03 -7.07 12.95
CA ARG A 87 9.55 -6.16 14.00
C ARG A 87 8.10 -5.71 13.78
N GLU A 88 7.68 -5.49 12.54
CA GLU A 88 6.30 -5.16 12.18
C GLU A 88 5.37 -6.36 12.34
N GLY A 89 5.83 -7.56 11.99
CA GLY A 89 5.11 -8.82 12.22
C GLY A 89 4.77 -9.09 13.70
N PHE A 90 5.50 -8.46 14.64
CA PHE A 90 5.25 -8.54 16.08
C PHE A 90 4.55 -7.30 16.68
N ARG A 91 4.35 -6.20 15.95
CA ARG A 91 3.60 -5.02 16.39
C ARG A 91 2.20 -5.03 15.77
N THR A 92 1.32 -5.89 16.28
CA THR A 92 -0.12 -5.71 16.08
C THR A 92 -0.58 -4.55 16.96
N GLY A 93 -1.06 -3.45 16.38
CA GLY A 93 -1.81 -2.46 17.14
C GLY A 93 -1.61 -1.01 16.69
N GLU A 94 -2.70 -0.47 16.14
CA GLU A 94 -3.17 0.90 16.28
C GLU A 94 -2.22 2.02 15.83
N ASP A 95 -2.47 2.54 14.63
CA ASP A 95 -2.87 3.95 14.47
C ASP A 95 -3.06 4.30 12.99
N SER A 96 -4.27 4.68 12.63
CA SER A 96 -4.63 5.74 11.66
C SER A 96 -6.14 5.74 11.41
N ALA A 97 -6.91 5.85 12.49
CA ALA A 97 -8.36 6.07 12.46
C ALA A 97 -8.70 7.51 12.84
N HIS A 98 -7.94 8.50 12.39
CA HIS A 98 -8.27 9.91 12.57
C HIS A 98 -8.20 10.68 11.26
N ASP A 99 -9.23 10.49 10.45
CA ASP A 99 -9.81 11.56 9.61
C ASP A 99 -11.27 11.22 9.24
N ALA A 100 -12.03 10.85 10.27
CA ALA A 100 -13.42 10.44 10.20
C ALA A 100 -14.38 11.55 10.68
N ALA A 101 -14.29 12.75 10.12
CA ALA A 101 -15.31 13.78 10.41
C ALA A 101 -15.37 14.92 9.37
N ARG A 102 -15.37 14.67 8.06
CA ARG A 102 -15.88 15.67 7.11
C ARG A 102 -16.76 15.02 6.04
N GLY A 103 -18.05 14.95 6.35
CA GLY A 103 -19.10 14.88 5.34
C GLY A 103 -18.96 16.09 4.42
N GLY A 104 -18.67 15.83 3.15
CA GLY A 104 -18.53 16.85 2.11
C GLY A 104 -18.74 16.18 0.76
N ALA A 105 -19.23 16.96 -0.21
CA ALA A 105 -19.64 16.57 -1.56
C ALA A 105 -18.83 15.41 -2.20
N PRO A 106 -19.45 14.60 -3.09
CA PRO A 106 -18.77 13.48 -3.76
C PRO A 106 -17.42 13.92 -4.30
N ALA A 107 -16.35 13.28 -3.82
CA ALA A 107 -14.99 13.67 -4.16
C ALA A 107 -14.81 13.62 -5.69
N THR A 108 -14.46 14.77 -6.29
CA THR A 108 -14.10 14.87 -7.70
C THR A 108 -12.97 13.89 -8.01
N PHE A 109 -12.95 13.33 -9.23
CA PHE A 109 -11.88 12.42 -9.70
C PHE A 109 -10.48 12.89 -9.29
N ARG A 110 -10.15 14.15 -9.56
CA ARG A 110 -8.86 14.77 -9.20
C ARG A 110 -8.53 14.69 -7.71
N ARG A 111 -9.50 14.99 -6.84
CA ARG A 111 -9.30 14.95 -5.38
C ARG A 111 -9.10 13.52 -4.89
N ALA A 112 -9.91 12.58 -5.40
CA ALA A 112 -9.77 11.16 -5.09
C ALA A 112 -8.40 10.60 -5.52
N SER A 113 -7.93 10.94 -6.73
CA SER A 113 -6.61 10.52 -7.20
C SER A 113 -5.47 11.14 -6.40
N LEU A 114 -5.52 12.44 -6.10
CA LEU A 114 -4.50 13.12 -5.30
C LEU A 114 -4.44 12.60 -3.86
N THR A 115 -5.59 12.35 -3.23
CA THR A 115 -5.62 11.76 -1.88
C THR A 115 -5.08 10.33 -1.90
N SER A 116 -5.45 9.52 -2.90
CA SER A 116 -4.94 8.15 -3.01
C SER A 116 -3.44 8.14 -3.26
N PHE A 117 -2.94 9.01 -4.14
CA PHE A 117 -1.52 9.24 -4.37
C PHE A 117 -0.81 9.60 -3.06
N GLY A 118 -1.27 10.63 -2.35
CA GLY A 118 -0.58 11.12 -1.16
C GLY A 118 -0.54 10.09 -0.03
N VAL A 119 -1.65 9.38 0.20
CA VAL A 119 -1.72 8.32 1.22
C VAL A 119 -0.78 7.17 0.87
N LEU A 120 -0.84 6.65 -0.36
CA LEU A 120 -0.03 5.50 -0.76
C LEU A 120 1.47 5.85 -0.87
N PHE A 121 1.79 7.03 -1.40
CA PHE A 121 3.16 7.50 -1.50
C PHE A 121 3.80 7.68 -0.12
N ALA A 122 3.06 8.25 0.83
CA ALA A 122 3.53 8.42 2.21
C ALA A 122 3.63 7.07 2.95
N ALA A 123 2.66 6.17 2.76
CA ALA A 123 2.65 4.85 3.41
C ALA A 123 3.88 4.01 3.02
N GLU A 124 4.36 4.14 1.79
CA GLU A 124 5.46 3.36 1.22
C GLU A 124 6.82 4.08 1.26
N TRP A 125 6.91 5.24 1.91
CA TRP A 125 8.18 5.97 1.95
C TRP A 125 9.23 5.21 2.78
N GLY A 126 10.30 4.76 2.13
CA GLY A 126 11.40 4.04 2.78
C GLY A 126 11.06 2.60 3.15
N ASP A 127 10.08 1.99 2.48
CA ASP A 127 9.65 0.63 2.77
C ASP A 127 10.71 -0.44 2.38
N ALA A 128 10.57 -1.63 2.97
CA ALA A 128 11.39 -2.79 2.68
C ALA A 128 11.37 -3.15 1.17
N SER A 129 10.25 -2.95 0.48
CA SER A 129 10.15 -3.20 -0.96
C SER A 129 11.01 -2.25 -1.80
N GLN A 130 11.16 -0.98 -1.37
CA GLN A 130 12.05 0.00 -2.01
C GLN A 130 13.52 -0.38 -1.83
N LEU A 131 13.90 -0.80 -0.62
CA LEU A 131 15.26 -1.26 -0.32
C LEU A 131 15.60 -2.53 -1.09
N ALA A 132 14.66 -3.49 -1.17
CA ALA A 132 14.82 -4.71 -1.95
C ALA A 132 14.99 -4.41 -3.45
N THR A 133 14.17 -3.49 -3.99
CA THR A 133 14.27 -3.05 -5.39
C THR A 133 15.62 -2.39 -5.68
N ALA A 134 16.06 -1.47 -4.83
CA ALA A 134 17.37 -0.83 -4.97
C ALA A 134 18.52 -1.84 -4.87
N GLY A 135 18.46 -2.79 -3.93
CA GLY A 135 19.45 -3.86 -3.79
C GLY A 135 19.49 -4.80 -5.00
N LEU A 136 18.33 -5.10 -5.61
CA LEU A 136 18.25 -5.90 -6.84
C LEU A 136 18.84 -5.15 -8.04
N VAL A 137 18.63 -3.83 -8.17
CA VAL A 137 19.31 -3.02 -9.19
C VAL A 137 20.82 -3.06 -8.99
N ALA A 138 21.30 -2.82 -7.77
CA ALA A 138 22.72 -2.78 -7.45
C ALA A 138 23.42 -4.11 -7.73
N ARG A 139 22.76 -5.26 -7.48
CA ARG A 139 23.32 -6.60 -7.73
C ARG A 139 23.21 -7.07 -9.18
N SER A 140 22.11 -6.75 -9.86
CA SER A 140 21.87 -7.24 -11.22
C SER A 140 22.50 -6.36 -12.29
N ALA A 141 22.79 -5.09 -11.97
CA ALA A 141 23.16 -4.05 -12.93
C ALA A 141 22.14 -3.92 -14.09
N GLN A 142 20.87 -4.26 -13.86
CA GLN A 142 19.77 -4.20 -14.84
C GLN A 142 18.65 -3.25 -14.35
N PRO A 143 18.89 -1.93 -14.25
CA PRO A 143 17.95 -0.97 -13.65
C PRO A 143 16.58 -0.97 -14.33
N PHE A 144 16.55 -1.03 -15.67
CA PHE A 144 15.30 -1.04 -16.43
C PHE A 144 14.48 -2.31 -16.21
N ALA A 145 15.12 -3.48 -16.20
CA ALA A 145 14.42 -4.75 -16.03
C ALA A 145 13.84 -4.89 -14.62
N VAL A 146 14.62 -4.50 -13.60
CA VAL A 146 14.17 -4.47 -12.20
C VAL A 146 13.04 -3.44 -12.02
N GLY A 147 13.20 -2.22 -12.56
CA GLY A 147 12.17 -1.18 -12.47
C GLY A 147 10.84 -1.58 -13.12
N LEU A 148 10.88 -2.19 -14.31
CA LEU A 148 9.68 -2.71 -14.97
C LEU A 148 9.07 -3.89 -14.20
N GLY A 149 9.89 -4.78 -13.64
CA GLY A 149 9.42 -5.90 -12.80
C GLY A 149 8.70 -5.41 -11.55
N ALA A 150 9.29 -4.44 -10.84
CA ALA A 150 8.70 -3.83 -9.65
C ALA A 150 7.40 -3.09 -9.99
N LEU A 151 7.41 -2.24 -11.02
CA LEU A 151 6.22 -1.48 -11.41
C LEU A 151 5.06 -2.38 -11.83
N THR A 152 5.32 -3.41 -12.64
CA THR A 152 4.28 -4.35 -13.07
C THR A 152 3.71 -5.16 -11.90
N ALA A 153 4.55 -5.54 -10.93
CA ALA A 153 4.09 -6.17 -9.69
C ALA A 153 3.18 -5.24 -8.88
N LEU A 154 3.62 -4.01 -8.60
CA LEU A 154 2.85 -3.02 -7.83
C LEU A 154 1.50 -2.70 -8.49
N ILE A 155 1.47 -2.50 -9.81
CA ILE A 155 0.23 -2.28 -10.56
C ILE A 155 -0.69 -3.50 -10.46
N THR A 156 -0.15 -4.71 -10.52
CA THR A 156 -0.93 -5.95 -10.41
C THR A 156 -1.58 -6.04 -9.02
N VAL A 157 -0.79 -5.86 -7.96
CA VAL A 157 -1.27 -5.88 -6.57
C VAL A 157 -2.33 -4.81 -6.33
N ALA A 158 -2.09 -3.58 -6.80
CA ALA A 158 -3.04 -2.48 -6.69
C ALA A 158 -4.35 -2.75 -7.43
N THR A 159 -4.26 -3.34 -8.64
CA THR A 159 -5.45 -3.70 -9.42
C THR A 159 -6.27 -4.76 -8.69
N VAL A 160 -5.63 -5.77 -8.11
CA VAL A 160 -6.31 -6.79 -7.28
C VAL A 160 -7.00 -6.14 -6.08
N ALA A 161 -6.31 -5.26 -5.35
CA ALA A 161 -6.85 -4.53 -4.20
C ALA A 161 -8.08 -3.67 -4.59
N VAL A 162 -8.01 -2.96 -5.72
CA VAL A 162 -9.11 -2.14 -6.25
C VAL A 162 -10.29 -3.02 -6.66
N LEU A 163 -10.07 -4.14 -7.33
CA LEU A 163 -11.14 -5.06 -7.74
C LEU A 163 -11.86 -5.66 -6.52
N LEU A 164 -11.11 -6.05 -5.49
CA LEU A 164 -11.63 -6.54 -4.21
C LEU A 164 -12.39 -5.44 -3.47
N GLY A 165 -11.82 -4.24 -3.35
CA GLY A 165 -12.46 -3.08 -2.72
C GLY A 165 -13.76 -2.70 -3.42
N ARG A 166 -13.80 -2.74 -4.76
CA ARG A 166 -15.03 -2.52 -5.55
C ARG A 166 -16.10 -3.57 -5.23
N LYS A 167 -15.72 -4.84 -5.14
CA LYS A 167 -16.62 -5.94 -4.77
C LYS A 167 -17.17 -5.76 -3.36
N ILE A 168 -16.32 -5.41 -2.39
CA ILE A 168 -16.72 -5.12 -1.01
C ILE A 168 -17.69 -3.94 -0.96
N ARG A 169 -17.36 -2.83 -1.63
CA ARG A 169 -18.23 -1.65 -1.73
C ARG A 169 -19.61 -1.99 -2.32
N SER A 170 -19.68 -2.86 -3.33
CA SER A 170 -20.94 -3.28 -3.93
C SER A 170 -21.82 -4.14 -3.00
N ARG A 171 -21.21 -4.80 -2.01
CA ARG A 171 -21.90 -5.59 -0.98
C ARG A 171 -22.32 -4.75 0.22
N LEU A 172 -21.63 -3.64 0.49
CA LEU A 172 -21.98 -2.65 1.51
C LEU A 172 -23.17 -1.81 1.04
N ARG A 173 -24.39 -2.30 1.31
CA ARG A 173 -25.62 -1.51 1.08
C ARG A 173 -25.64 -0.34 2.07
N PRO A 174 -25.64 0.94 1.64
CA PRO A 174 -25.70 2.08 2.54
C PRO A 174 -26.91 2.02 3.50
N ARG A 175 -28.01 1.45 3.03
CA ARG A 175 -29.24 1.21 3.81
C ARG A 175 -29.04 0.20 4.95
N LEU A 176 -28.18 -0.80 4.78
CA LEU A 176 -27.90 -1.79 5.83
C LEU A 176 -27.05 -1.15 6.93
N LEU A 177 -26.07 -0.32 6.55
CA LEU A 177 -25.25 0.43 7.50
C LEU A 177 -26.10 1.40 8.33
N GLN A 178 -26.99 2.15 7.69
CA GLN A 178 -27.95 3.02 8.39
C GLN A 178 -28.91 2.24 9.29
N ARG A 179 -29.39 1.06 8.86
CA ARG A 179 -30.24 0.20 9.70
C ARG A 179 -29.51 -0.29 10.94
N VAL A 180 -28.29 -0.81 10.79
CA VAL A 180 -27.49 -1.30 11.92
C VAL A 180 -27.19 -0.16 12.89
N ALA A 181 -26.74 0.99 12.40
CA ALA A 181 -26.51 2.18 13.23
C ALA A 181 -27.81 2.60 13.96
N GLY A 182 -28.94 2.64 13.25
CA GLY A 182 -30.25 2.97 13.83
C GLY A 182 -30.66 2.01 14.95
N PHE A 183 -30.47 0.70 14.77
CA PHE A 183 -30.77 -0.29 15.82
C PHE A 183 -29.85 -0.15 17.03
N VAL A 184 -28.57 0.13 16.83
CA VAL A 184 -27.63 0.38 17.93
C VAL A 184 -28.04 1.62 18.72
N PHE A 185 -28.34 2.73 18.04
CA PHE A 185 -28.81 3.96 18.71
C PHE A 185 -30.14 3.73 19.46
N ALA A 186 -31.07 2.97 18.89
CA ALA A 186 -32.32 2.62 19.55
C ALA A 186 -32.08 1.78 20.82
N GLY A 187 -31.17 0.80 20.76
CA GLY A 187 -30.78 0.00 21.92
C GLY A 187 -30.12 0.82 23.02
N LEU A 188 -29.18 1.70 22.67
CA LEU A 188 -28.54 2.61 23.62
C LEU A 188 -29.55 3.58 24.25
N SER A 189 -30.51 4.08 23.47
CA SER A 189 -31.59 4.92 23.98
C SER A 189 -32.48 4.16 24.96
N ALA A 190 -32.86 2.92 24.65
CA ALA A 190 -33.66 2.09 25.55
C ALA A 190 -32.93 1.78 26.85
N LEU A 191 -31.63 1.48 26.79
CA LEU A 191 -30.78 1.28 27.99
C LEU A 191 -30.69 2.56 28.84
N ALA A 192 -30.51 3.72 28.21
CA ALA A 192 -30.43 4.99 28.92
C ALA A 192 -31.75 5.34 29.63
N PHE A 193 -32.89 5.17 28.97
CA PHE A 193 -34.20 5.36 29.59
C PHE A 193 -34.49 4.33 30.69
N GLY A 194 -34.11 3.07 30.48
CA GLY A 194 -34.25 2.02 31.48
C GLY A 194 -33.46 2.34 32.76
N ASN A 195 -32.21 2.79 32.64
CA ASN A 195 -31.42 3.24 33.78
C ASN A 195 -32.00 4.47 34.48
N ALA A 196 -32.63 5.39 33.75
CA ALA A 196 -33.23 6.60 34.33
C ALA A 196 -34.58 6.34 35.05
N LEU A 197 -35.26 5.24 34.74
CA LEU A 197 -36.55 4.86 35.35
C LEU A 197 -36.39 3.86 36.51
N LEU A 198 -35.30 3.08 36.51
CA LEU A 198 -35.02 2.03 37.50
C LEU A 198 -33.93 2.40 38.51
N GLY A 199 -33.27 3.55 38.34
CA GLY A 199 -32.35 4.17 39.30
C GLY A 199 -32.95 5.43 39.89
#